data_AF-A0A7D9H3V0-F1
#
_entry.id   AF-A0A7D9H3V0-F1
#
_cell.length_a   1.000
_cell.length_b   1.000
_cell.length_c   1.000
_cell.angle_alpha   90.00
_cell.angle_beta   90.00
_cell.angle_gamma   90.00
#
_symmetry.space_group_name_H-M   'P 1'
#
loop_
_entity.id
_entity.type
_entity.pdbx_description
1 polymer ?
#
loop_
_entity_poly.entity_id
_entity_poly.type
_entity_poly.pdbx_seq_one_letter_code
_entity_poly.pdbx_strand_id
1 'polypeptide(L)'
;MCKDKVKCLVLNPSPDLLDKDIKICNILEKKNGHFAVKLMLGDLVKLDDQQFPEIETKADQPIYFTEGVHEASKIETNTLGLDFLGRIGIKQDASGLKIGYITGALQNLEVEDIKSKLSVGQNPYVDILITYQWPKLISDEEKLTTVGSKKLDFVLDMLKPRYWFAVGNEMGRFYERLPFQWEEGRVTRFISLGKHGSKGKWLYAFSISLNPVDDVKSVSEFGTKPKPVETHLTQKRGRDDAENYPDKYRKNYEKRQKPAVTPDTCFFCLSNPKIELHMIISIGKTCYMTVAKGPLTYRSGPLGFSGHGLIIPIDHCATLLKYKKNENQDCPVQETNLYKEMELYQKSIGNMFLSLGKYATVFWEISRTRGVHFHKQFVPIPVELCGKFEETMKKQIDFASQKYGSKLSYRKLTDADGDKTLINVINHSDYMLLSVRESEQKTTKYLFQLSDQDSRIDLQFPRKVIAFLLNLGNRIHWDRCKESISEETEQRDTFQSKFRPFDFTLAKK
;
A
#
# COMPACT_ATOMS: atom_id res chain seq x y z
N MET A 1 -13.26 -47.30 -0.23
CA MET A 1 -13.22 -46.20 -1.21
C MET A 1 -14.17 -45.12 -0.75
N CYS A 2 -13.65 -44.02 -0.21
CA CYS A 2 -14.44 -42.97 0.46
C CYS A 2 -15.22 -42.18 -0.61
N LYS A 3 -16.55 -42.33 -0.61
CA LYS A 3 -17.50 -41.70 -1.54
C LYS A 3 -17.80 -40.22 -1.20
N ASP A 4 -17.08 -39.65 -0.23
CA ASP A 4 -17.49 -38.40 0.43
C ASP A 4 -16.67 -37.17 0.01
N LYS A 5 -15.82 -37.26 -1.02
CA LYS A 5 -15.07 -36.11 -1.54
C LYS A 5 -15.48 -35.76 -2.96
N VAL A 6 -15.68 -34.48 -3.22
CA VAL A 6 -15.96 -33.94 -4.55
C VAL A 6 -14.82 -33.05 -5.02
N LYS A 7 -14.62 -32.95 -6.33
CA LYS A 7 -13.57 -32.13 -6.94
C LYS A 7 -14.12 -30.76 -7.33
N CYS A 8 -13.34 -29.73 -7.07
CA CYS A 8 -13.67 -28.35 -7.46
C CYS A 8 -12.51 -27.76 -8.26
N LEU A 9 -12.84 -26.88 -9.20
CA LEU A 9 -11.88 -26.16 -10.04
C LEU A 9 -12.21 -24.67 -10.01
N VAL A 10 -11.21 -23.84 -9.72
CA VAL A 10 -11.35 -22.39 -9.62
C VAL A 10 -10.29 -21.73 -10.49
N LEU A 11 -10.69 -20.77 -11.31
CA LEU A 11 -9.82 -20.05 -12.23
C LEU A 11 -10.06 -18.55 -12.13
N ASN A 12 -9.04 -17.74 -12.39
CA ASN A 12 -9.15 -16.31 -12.65
C ASN A 12 -8.73 -16.05 -14.11
N PRO A 13 -9.65 -16.21 -15.08
CA PRO A 13 -9.36 -16.09 -16.50
C PRO A 13 -9.01 -14.64 -16.91
N SER A 14 -8.45 -14.50 -18.10
CA SER A 14 -8.35 -13.20 -18.76
C SER A 14 -9.44 -13.08 -19.82
N PRO A 15 -10.13 -11.93 -19.96
CA PRO A 15 -11.11 -11.73 -21.05
C PRO A 15 -10.54 -12.11 -22.42
N ASP A 16 -9.29 -11.72 -22.70
CA ASP A 16 -8.64 -12.03 -23.99
C ASP A 16 -8.30 -13.51 -24.19
N LEU A 17 -8.35 -14.31 -23.13
CA LEU A 17 -8.02 -15.75 -23.14
C LEU A 17 -9.22 -16.63 -22.76
N LEU A 18 -10.43 -16.06 -22.65
CA LEU A 18 -11.58 -16.75 -22.09
C LEU A 18 -11.97 -18.02 -22.87
N ASP A 19 -11.95 -18.00 -24.20
CA ASP A 19 -12.18 -19.19 -25.03
C ASP A 19 -11.15 -20.30 -24.72
N LYS A 20 -9.88 -19.93 -24.56
CA LYS A 20 -8.82 -20.85 -24.16
C LYS A 20 -9.05 -21.39 -22.75
N ASP A 21 -9.55 -20.59 -21.84
CA ASP A 21 -9.87 -21.00 -20.46
C ASP A 21 -11.01 -22.03 -20.42
N ILE A 22 -12.03 -21.86 -21.25
CA ILE A 22 -13.12 -22.86 -21.40
C ILE A 22 -12.56 -24.17 -21.96
N LYS A 23 -11.69 -24.11 -22.98
CA LYS A 23 -10.98 -25.29 -23.50
C LYS A 23 -10.19 -26.00 -22.41
N ILE A 24 -9.46 -25.26 -21.56
CA ILE A 24 -8.68 -25.80 -20.45
C ILE A 24 -9.60 -26.49 -19.43
N CYS A 25 -10.73 -25.88 -19.07
CA CYS A 25 -11.73 -26.51 -18.20
C CYS A 25 -12.22 -27.85 -18.76
N ASN A 26 -12.57 -27.91 -20.05
CA ASN A 26 -13.03 -29.14 -20.71
C ASN A 26 -11.93 -30.23 -20.72
N ILE A 27 -10.68 -29.85 -20.99
CA ILE A 27 -9.53 -30.77 -20.97
C ILE A 27 -9.30 -31.32 -19.55
N LEU A 28 -9.34 -30.45 -18.54
CA LEU A 28 -9.12 -30.85 -17.15
C LEU A 28 -10.21 -31.78 -16.64
N GLU A 29 -11.47 -31.54 -17.00
CA GLU A 29 -12.61 -32.42 -16.70
C GLU A 29 -12.36 -33.83 -17.28
N LYS A 30 -12.00 -33.91 -18.56
CA LYS A 30 -11.74 -35.19 -19.25
C LYS A 30 -10.54 -35.92 -18.63
N LYS A 31 -9.48 -35.19 -18.28
CA LYS A 31 -8.24 -35.76 -17.75
C LYS A 31 -8.36 -36.19 -16.29
N ASN A 32 -9.03 -35.40 -15.45
CA ASN A 32 -9.05 -35.61 -14.00
C ASN A 32 -10.37 -36.19 -13.48
N GLY A 33 -11.34 -36.41 -14.36
CA GLY A 33 -12.69 -36.80 -13.99
C GLY A 33 -13.53 -35.61 -13.52
N HIS A 34 -14.77 -35.92 -13.13
CA HIS A 34 -15.79 -34.90 -12.91
C HIS A 34 -15.44 -33.87 -11.83
N PHE A 35 -15.57 -32.58 -12.15
CA PHE A 35 -15.57 -31.49 -11.18
C PHE A 35 -17.00 -31.09 -10.85
N ALA A 36 -17.41 -31.27 -9.60
CA ALA A 36 -18.75 -30.92 -9.12
C ALA A 36 -19.00 -29.40 -9.20
N VAL A 37 -17.96 -28.59 -8.99
CA VAL A 37 -18.04 -27.13 -9.02
C VAL A 37 -16.88 -26.57 -9.84
N LYS A 38 -17.20 -25.72 -10.83
CA LYS A 38 -16.25 -24.95 -11.62
C LYS A 38 -16.56 -23.47 -11.50
N LEU A 39 -15.56 -22.68 -11.11
CA LEU A 39 -15.70 -21.25 -10.80
C LEU A 39 -14.71 -20.43 -11.62
N MET A 40 -15.21 -19.39 -12.29
CA MET A 40 -14.41 -18.34 -12.93
C MET A 40 -14.57 -17.03 -12.16
N LEU A 41 -13.46 -16.53 -11.64
CA LEU A 41 -13.40 -15.33 -10.80
C LEU A 41 -13.00 -14.10 -11.62
N GLY A 42 -13.33 -12.90 -11.13
CA GLY A 42 -12.88 -11.64 -11.74
C GLY A 42 -13.66 -11.23 -12.99
N ASP A 43 -13.12 -10.29 -13.75
CA ASP A 43 -13.79 -9.75 -14.94
C ASP A 43 -13.64 -10.70 -16.13
N LEU A 44 -14.78 -11.11 -16.71
CA LEU A 44 -14.85 -11.89 -17.95
C LEU A 44 -15.08 -11.03 -19.19
N VAL A 45 -15.44 -9.77 -19.01
CA VAL A 45 -15.68 -8.79 -20.08
C VAL A 45 -14.45 -7.96 -20.36
N LYS A 46 -14.32 -7.48 -21.60
CA LYS A 46 -13.22 -6.58 -21.98
C LYS A 46 -13.44 -5.18 -21.38
N LEU A 47 -12.32 -4.52 -21.06
CA LEU A 47 -12.29 -3.20 -20.43
C LEU A 47 -12.89 -2.09 -21.32
N ASP A 48 -12.69 -2.19 -22.64
CA ASP A 48 -12.95 -1.09 -23.56
C ASP A 48 -14.43 -0.95 -23.95
N ASP A 49 -15.18 -2.06 -23.96
CA ASP A 49 -16.57 -2.12 -24.43
C ASP A 49 -17.53 -2.82 -23.46
N GLN A 50 -17.03 -3.39 -22.35
CA GLN A 50 -17.81 -4.19 -21.40
C GLN A 50 -18.60 -5.33 -22.06
N GLN A 51 -18.09 -5.82 -23.20
CA GLN A 51 -18.68 -6.96 -23.91
C GLN A 51 -17.92 -8.23 -23.57
N PHE A 52 -18.63 -9.35 -23.68
CA PHE A 52 -17.98 -10.64 -23.68
C PHE A 52 -17.10 -10.76 -24.92
N PRO A 53 -15.89 -11.32 -24.79
CA PRO A 53 -15.07 -11.66 -25.95
C PRO A 53 -15.82 -12.63 -26.86
N GLU A 54 -15.45 -12.68 -28.14
CA GLU A 54 -15.91 -13.75 -29.04
C GLU A 54 -15.44 -15.10 -28.49
N ILE A 55 -16.39 -15.99 -28.22
CA ILE A 55 -16.16 -17.33 -27.68
C ILE A 55 -16.77 -18.33 -28.66
N GLU A 56 -15.96 -19.25 -29.16
CA GLU A 56 -16.40 -20.33 -30.03
C GLU A 56 -16.67 -21.62 -29.23
N THR A 57 -15.98 -21.78 -28.10
CA THR A 57 -15.99 -23.01 -27.31
C THR A 57 -17.14 -23.01 -26.31
N LYS A 58 -17.97 -24.04 -26.39
CA LYS A 58 -18.97 -24.33 -25.36
C LYS A 58 -18.35 -25.11 -24.19
N ALA A 59 -18.73 -24.76 -22.97
CA ALA A 59 -18.37 -25.56 -21.80
C ALA A 59 -19.08 -26.92 -21.82
N ASP A 60 -18.33 -28.01 -21.61
CA ASP A 60 -18.86 -29.38 -21.63
C ASP A 60 -19.82 -29.63 -20.45
N GLN A 61 -19.65 -28.90 -19.35
CA GLN A 61 -20.51 -28.87 -18.16
C GLN A 61 -20.56 -27.44 -17.62
N PRO A 62 -21.61 -27.04 -16.88
CA PRO A 62 -21.77 -25.67 -16.38
C PRO A 62 -20.54 -25.13 -15.65
N ILE A 63 -20.19 -23.89 -15.95
CA ILE A 63 -19.14 -23.14 -15.25
C ILE A 63 -19.79 -21.89 -14.66
N TYR A 64 -19.73 -21.76 -13.35
CA TYR A 64 -20.21 -20.56 -12.68
C TYR A 64 -19.19 -19.46 -12.80
N PHE A 65 -19.65 -18.23 -13.03
CA PHE A 65 -18.79 -17.06 -13.03
C PHE A 65 -19.35 -15.91 -12.21
N THR A 66 -18.44 -14.99 -11.90
CA THR A 66 -18.70 -13.78 -11.11
C THR A 66 -18.21 -12.54 -11.86
N GLU A 67 -18.62 -11.35 -11.43
CA GLU A 67 -18.09 -10.08 -11.94
C GLU A 67 -16.93 -9.56 -11.09
N GLY A 68 -15.98 -8.86 -11.71
CA GLY A 68 -14.90 -8.14 -11.05
C GLY A 68 -15.29 -6.69 -10.73
N VAL A 69 -14.65 -5.69 -11.34
CA VAL A 69 -15.09 -4.27 -11.19
C VAL A 69 -16.02 -3.88 -12.35
N HIS A 70 -15.93 -4.58 -13.48
CA HIS A 70 -16.62 -4.25 -14.70
C HIS A 70 -17.91 -5.05 -14.79
N GLU A 71 -19.03 -4.34 -14.83
CA GLU A 71 -20.36 -4.92 -14.98
C GLU A 71 -20.61 -5.26 -16.45
N ALA A 72 -21.17 -6.43 -16.73
CA ALA A 72 -21.50 -6.80 -18.10
C ALA A 72 -22.88 -6.24 -18.49
N SER A 73 -22.97 -5.52 -19.61
CA SER A 73 -24.15 -4.71 -19.94
C SER A 73 -25.33 -5.50 -20.55
N LYS A 74 -25.14 -6.74 -21.03
CA LYS A 74 -26.19 -7.71 -21.43
C LYS A 74 -25.55 -9.08 -21.59
N ILE A 75 -26.12 -10.12 -20.98
CA ILE A 75 -25.55 -11.46 -20.96
C ILE A 75 -26.54 -12.50 -21.53
N GLU A 76 -26.17 -13.16 -22.63
CA GLU A 76 -26.79 -14.43 -23.08
C GLU A 76 -25.83 -15.62 -22.82
N THR A 77 -25.24 -15.73 -21.62
CA THR A 77 -24.20 -16.73 -21.31
C THR A 77 -24.68 -18.18 -21.23
N ASN A 78 -26.00 -18.41 -21.09
CA ASN A 78 -26.54 -19.76 -20.96
C ASN A 78 -26.26 -20.63 -22.20
N THR A 79 -26.09 -20.03 -23.38
CA THR A 79 -25.79 -20.76 -24.63
C THR A 79 -24.38 -21.35 -24.65
N LEU A 80 -23.44 -20.74 -23.94
CA LEU A 80 -22.03 -21.13 -23.81
C LEU A 80 -21.76 -22.08 -22.62
N GLY A 81 -22.77 -22.37 -21.80
CA GLY A 81 -22.63 -23.15 -20.57
C GLY A 81 -21.96 -22.37 -19.43
N LEU A 82 -22.04 -21.03 -19.47
CA LEU A 82 -21.56 -20.13 -18.43
C LEU A 82 -22.75 -19.58 -17.63
N ASP A 83 -22.72 -19.76 -16.31
CA ASP A 83 -23.83 -19.38 -15.43
C ASP A 83 -23.38 -18.26 -14.49
N PHE A 84 -23.99 -17.08 -14.61
CA PHE A 84 -23.69 -15.96 -13.72
C PHE A 84 -24.27 -16.21 -12.33
N LEU A 85 -23.42 -16.13 -11.29
CA LEU A 85 -23.88 -16.30 -9.91
C LEU A 85 -24.68 -15.10 -9.39
N GLY A 86 -24.44 -13.90 -9.92
CA GLY A 86 -24.95 -12.65 -9.35
C GLY A 86 -23.93 -11.98 -8.43
N ARG A 87 -24.30 -10.83 -7.86
CA ARG A 87 -23.39 -10.03 -7.03
C ARG A 87 -23.26 -10.51 -5.59
N ILE A 88 -24.37 -10.86 -4.96
CA ILE A 88 -24.39 -11.29 -3.55
C ILE A 88 -25.42 -12.38 -3.38
N GLY A 89 -25.02 -13.50 -2.77
CA GLY A 89 -25.93 -14.57 -2.42
C GLY A 89 -25.23 -15.86 -2.01
N ILE A 90 -26.05 -16.90 -1.80
CA ILE A 90 -25.59 -18.26 -1.52
C ILE A 90 -26.31 -19.19 -2.50
N LYS A 91 -25.54 -20.01 -3.21
CA LYS A 91 -26.04 -21.07 -4.08
C LYS A 91 -25.60 -22.43 -3.54
N GLN A 92 -26.51 -23.39 -3.51
CA GLN A 92 -26.15 -24.79 -3.26
C GLN A 92 -26.04 -25.52 -4.60
N ASP A 93 -24.93 -26.21 -4.83
CA ASP A 93 -24.75 -27.04 -6.03
C ASP A 93 -25.41 -28.42 -5.87
N ALA A 94 -25.39 -29.22 -6.94
CA ALA A 94 -25.98 -30.55 -6.96
C ALA A 94 -25.29 -31.55 -6.00
N SER A 95 -24.01 -31.36 -5.68
CA SER A 95 -23.29 -32.15 -4.68
C SER A 95 -23.58 -31.75 -3.24
N GLY A 96 -24.30 -30.65 -3.03
CA GLY A 96 -24.69 -30.14 -1.71
C GLY A 96 -23.72 -29.13 -1.09
N LEU A 97 -22.66 -28.73 -1.82
CA LEU A 97 -21.78 -27.65 -1.36
C LEU A 97 -22.49 -26.31 -1.44
N LYS A 98 -22.34 -25.51 -0.38
CA LYS A 98 -22.80 -24.13 -0.34
C LYS A 98 -21.72 -23.18 -0.84
N ILE A 99 -22.04 -22.42 -1.87
CA ILE A 99 -21.19 -21.44 -2.53
C ILE A 99 -21.74 -20.04 -2.21
N GLY A 100 -21.06 -19.32 -1.31
CA GLY A 100 -21.31 -17.90 -1.06
C GLY A 100 -20.53 -17.03 -2.04
N TYR A 101 -21.10 -15.91 -2.47
CA TYR A 101 -20.43 -14.97 -3.37
C TYR A 101 -20.74 -13.52 -2.97
N ILE A 102 -19.70 -12.66 -2.98
CA ILE A 102 -19.76 -11.21 -2.82
C ILE A 102 -18.82 -10.58 -3.85
N THR A 103 -19.34 -10.25 -5.01
CA THR A 103 -18.57 -9.92 -6.21
C THR A 103 -18.95 -8.53 -6.69
N GLY A 104 -18.24 -8.00 -7.69
CA GLY A 104 -18.46 -6.63 -8.09
C GLY A 104 -17.65 -5.61 -7.25
N ALA A 105 -17.84 -4.35 -7.61
CA ALA A 105 -17.29 -3.21 -6.90
C ALA A 105 -18.02 -2.98 -5.56
N LEU A 106 -17.30 -3.04 -4.43
CA LEU A 106 -17.89 -2.92 -3.08
C LEU A 106 -18.18 -1.47 -2.65
N GLN A 107 -17.86 -0.45 -3.46
CA GLN A 107 -18.01 0.95 -3.05
C GLN A 107 -19.47 1.27 -2.68
N ASN A 108 -20.42 0.79 -3.48
CA ASN A 108 -21.85 1.11 -3.35
C ASN A 108 -22.66 0.10 -2.53
N LEU A 109 -22.02 -0.91 -1.94
CA LEU A 109 -22.68 -1.94 -1.14
C LEU A 109 -22.57 -1.64 0.36
N GLU A 110 -23.68 -1.56 1.08
CA GLU A 110 -23.65 -1.40 2.53
C GLU A 110 -23.46 -2.74 3.25
N VAL A 111 -22.88 -2.71 4.45
CA VAL A 111 -22.60 -3.91 5.26
C VAL A 111 -23.90 -4.63 5.63
N GLU A 112 -24.96 -3.88 5.89
CA GLU A 112 -26.30 -4.38 6.22
C GLU A 112 -26.93 -5.13 5.03
N ASP A 113 -26.68 -4.69 3.79
CA ASP A 113 -27.16 -5.38 2.58
C ASP A 113 -26.45 -6.72 2.39
N ILE A 114 -25.15 -6.77 2.66
CA ILE A 114 -24.37 -8.00 2.62
C ILE A 114 -24.88 -8.98 3.68
N LYS A 115 -25.14 -8.49 4.91
CA LYS A 115 -25.69 -9.32 5.99
C LYS A 115 -27.06 -9.87 5.65
N SER A 116 -27.98 -9.04 5.17
CA SER A 116 -29.36 -9.45 4.90
C SER A 116 -29.43 -10.50 3.79
N LYS A 117 -28.66 -10.36 2.72
CA LYS A 117 -28.64 -11.29 1.57
C LYS A 117 -27.94 -12.62 1.87
N LEU A 118 -27.05 -12.66 2.86
CA LEU A 118 -26.26 -13.86 3.21
C LEU A 118 -26.75 -14.55 4.48
N SER A 119 -27.66 -13.93 5.24
CA SER A 119 -28.30 -14.54 6.41
C SER A 119 -29.45 -15.45 5.98
N VAL A 120 -29.11 -16.59 5.36
CA VAL A 120 -30.11 -17.57 4.89
C VAL A 120 -30.17 -18.77 5.84
N GLY A 121 -31.28 -18.87 6.59
CA GLY A 121 -31.58 -20.01 7.47
C GLY A 121 -30.83 -20.02 8.82
N GLN A 122 -30.91 -21.14 9.54
CA GLN A 122 -30.34 -21.29 10.89
C GLN A 122 -28.80 -21.46 10.91
N ASN A 123 -28.20 -21.91 9.80
CA ASN A 123 -26.76 -22.06 9.68
C ASN A 123 -26.25 -21.42 8.36
N PRO A 124 -25.65 -20.22 8.44
CA PRO A 124 -25.16 -19.49 7.27
C PRO A 124 -23.80 -19.98 6.77
N TYR A 125 -23.25 -21.08 7.31
CA TYR A 125 -21.92 -21.53 6.91
C TYR A 125 -21.86 -21.97 5.45
N VAL A 126 -20.79 -21.57 4.76
CA VAL A 126 -20.56 -21.92 3.36
C VAL A 126 -19.32 -22.78 3.21
N ASP A 127 -19.29 -23.63 2.19
CA ASP A 127 -18.12 -24.46 1.87
C ASP A 127 -17.11 -23.66 1.06
N ILE A 128 -17.59 -22.90 0.07
CA ILE A 128 -16.77 -22.05 -0.78
C ILE A 128 -17.32 -20.62 -0.71
N LEU A 129 -16.48 -19.65 -0.39
CA LEU A 129 -16.79 -18.22 -0.49
C LEU A 129 -15.95 -17.60 -1.59
N ILE A 130 -16.59 -16.81 -2.44
CA ILE A 130 -15.95 -16.09 -3.54
C ILE A 130 -16.10 -14.60 -3.30
N THR A 131 -14.99 -13.87 -3.36
CA THR A 131 -15.03 -12.41 -3.36
C THR A 131 -14.13 -11.82 -4.43
N TYR A 132 -14.45 -10.63 -4.93
CA TYR A 132 -13.51 -9.93 -5.81
C TYR A 132 -12.32 -9.40 -5.00
N GLN A 133 -12.60 -8.50 -4.05
CA GLN A 133 -11.60 -7.96 -3.12
C GLN A 133 -11.27 -8.94 -1.99
N TRP A 134 -10.13 -8.77 -1.34
CA TRP A 134 -9.74 -9.52 -0.15
C TRP A 134 -10.45 -8.95 1.09
N PRO A 135 -10.66 -9.75 2.15
CA PRO A 135 -10.97 -9.19 3.45
C PRO A 135 -9.75 -8.42 3.97
N LYS A 136 -10.00 -7.25 4.57
CA LYS A 136 -8.94 -6.39 5.07
C LYS A 136 -8.11 -7.08 6.15
N LEU A 137 -8.72 -7.93 6.98
CA LEU A 137 -8.01 -8.71 7.99
C LEU A 137 -6.86 -9.57 7.44
N ILE A 138 -6.94 -10.06 6.19
CA ILE A 138 -5.85 -10.83 5.54
C ILE A 138 -4.94 -9.88 4.76
N SER A 139 -5.52 -8.89 4.07
CA SER A 139 -4.71 -7.93 3.33
C SER A 139 -3.75 -7.15 4.25
N ASP A 140 -4.15 -6.88 5.49
CA ASP A 140 -3.31 -6.17 6.47
C ASP A 140 -2.18 -7.04 7.02
N GLU A 141 -2.41 -8.34 7.24
CA GLU A 141 -1.36 -9.30 7.61
C GLU A 141 -0.22 -9.31 6.57
N GLU A 142 -0.60 -9.30 5.29
CA GLU A 142 0.33 -9.30 4.16
C GLU A 142 0.78 -7.89 3.72
N LYS A 143 0.30 -6.83 4.39
CA LYS A 143 0.59 -5.43 4.07
C LYS A 143 0.18 -5.03 2.64
N LEU A 144 -0.88 -5.65 2.11
CA LEU A 144 -1.45 -5.44 0.78
C LEU A 144 -2.65 -4.49 0.84
N THR A 145 -2.40 -3.21 1.10
CA THR A 145 -3.45 -2.23 1.43
C THR A 145 -4.41 -1.91 0.28
N THR A 146 -4.11 -2.30 -0.96
CA THR A 146 -4.90 -1.94 -2.16
C THR A 146 -5.91 -3.00 -2.58
N VAL A 147 -5.80 -4.23 -2.07
CA VAL A 147 -6.68 -5.35 -2.45
C VAL A 147 -7.75 -5.65 -1.41
N GLY A 148 -7.65 -5.08 -0.21
CA GLY A 148 -8.50 -5.39 0.94
C GLY A 148 -9.67 -4.43 1.15
N SER A 149 -10.80 -4.96 1.63
CA SER A 149 -11.99 -4.20 2.01
C SER A 149 -12.47 -4.55 3.41
N LYS A 150 -12.67 -3.54 4.28
CA LYS A 150 -13.25 -3.72 5.62
C LYS A 150 -14.67 -4.28 5.58
N LYS A 151 -15.39 -4.04 4.48
CA LYS A 151 -16.77 -4.52 4.28
C LYS A 151 -16.85 -6.05 4.20
N LEU A 152 -15.71 -6.74 4.11
CA LEU A 152 -15.64 -8.20 4.08
C LEU A 152 -15.16 -8.83 5.40
N ASP A 153 -14.62 -8.05 6.35
CA ASP A 153 -13.98 -8.62 7.55
C ASP A 153 -14.96 -9.46 8.40
N PHE A 154 -16.19 -8.97 8.57
CA PHE A 154 -17.22 -9.66 9.34
C PHE A 154 -17.70 -10.97 8.68
N VAL A 155 -17.50 -11.10 7.36
CA VAL A 155 -17.97 -12.26 6.58
C VAL A 155 -17.24 -13.54 7.01
N LEU A 156 -15.98 -13.40 7.47
CA LEU A 156 -15.20 -14.53 7.98
C LEU A 156 -15.91 -15.22 9.15
N ASP A 157 -16.37 -14.42 10.11
CA ASP A 157 -17.05 -14.91 11.31
C ASP A 157 -18.49 -15.31 11.03
N MET A 158 -19.15 -14.62 10.12
CA MET A 158 -20.54 -14.88 9.77
C MET A 158 -20.70 -16.20 8.99
N LEU A 159 -19.86 -16.43 7.97
CA LEU A 159 -20.03 -17.57 7.05
C LEU A 159 -19.07 -18.73 7.29
N LYS A 160 -18.02 -18.55 8.11
CA LYS A 160 -16.97 -19.55 8.38
C LYS A 160 -16.61 -20.41 7.14
N PRO A 161 -16.20 -19.80 6.01
CA PRO A 161 -15.99 -20.52 4.77
C PRO A 161 -14.90 -21.58 4.91
N ARG A 162 -15.05 -22.76 4.28
CA ARG A 162 -13.96 -23.76 4.27
C ARG A 162 -12.85 -23.37 3.30
N TYR A 163 -13.24 -22.82 2.16
CA TYR A 163 -12.38 -22.17 1.20
C TYR A 163 -12.90 -20.75 0.93
N TRP A 164 -12.02 -19.76 1.01
CA TRP A 164 -12.29 -18.40 0.59
C TRP A 164 -11.37 -18.07 -0.58
N PHE A 165 -11.96 -17.96 -1.77
CA PHE A 165 -11.30 -17.52 -2.99
C PHE A 165 -11.46 -16.03 -3.24
N ALA A 166 -10.37 -15.36 -3.59
CA ALA A 166 -10.37 -13.96 -3.99
C ALA A 166 -9.46 -13.70 -5.21
N VAL A 167 -9.48 -12.46 -5.74
CA VAL A 167 -8.55 -12.03 -6.80
C VAL A 167 -7.80 -10.75 -6.43
N GLY A 168 -8.45 -9.84 -5.71
CA GLY A 168 -7.87 -8.61 -5.15
C GLY A 168 -7.98 -7.41 -6.07
N ASN A 169 -7.52 -7.52 -7.32
CA ASN A 169 -7.60 -6.49 -8.35
C ASN A 169 -7.70 -7.12 -9.76
N GLU A 170 -7.72 -6.29 -10.80
CA GLU A 170 -7.97 -6.72 -12.19
C GLU A 170 -6.91 -7.67 -12.74
N MET A 171 -5.67 -7.56 -12.26
CA MET A 171 -4.56 -8.45 -12.64
C MET A 171 -4.51 -9.73 -11.82
N GLY A 172 -5.33 -9.80 -10.77
CA GLY A 172 -5.23 -10.83 -9.75
C GLY A 172 -3.90 -10.79 -9.00
N ARG A 173 -3.88 -11.37 -7.80
CA ARG A 173 -2.63 -11.64 -7.08
C ARG A 173 -2.68 -13.02 -6.50
N PHE A 174 -1.75 -13.89 -6.91
CA PHE A 174 -1.64 -15.19 -6.26
C PHE A 174 -1.12 -15.03 -4.83
N TYR A 175 -1.84 -15.60 -3.87
CA TYR A 175 -1.42 -15.72 -2.48
C TYR A 175 -2.22 -16.82 -1.80
N GLU A 176 -1.57 -17.66 -1.02
CA GLU A 176 -2.20 -18.75 -0.29
C GLU A 176 -1.77 -18.65 1.16
N ARG A 177 -2.73 -18.38 2.04
CA ARG A 177 -2.49 -18.23 3.47
C ARG A 177 -2.45 -19.60 4.14
N LEU A 178 -1.62 -19.76 5.16
CA LEU A 178 -1.73 -20.93 6.04
C LEU A 178 -3.18 -21.07 6.57
N PRO A 179 -3.78 -22.27 6.49
CA PRO A 179 -5.14 -22.50 6.96
C PRO A 179 -5.22 -22.34 8.48
N PHE A 180 -6.39 -22.01 8.98
CA PHE A 180 -6.65 -22.00 10.43
C PHE A 180 -7.88 -22.82 10.77
N GLN A 181 -7.90 -23.35 11.98
CA GLN A 181 -8.98 -24.19 12.49
C GLN A 181 -9.87 -23.40 13.46
N TRP A 182 -11.18 -23.59 13.35
CA TRP A 182 -12.17 -23.10 14.29
C TRP A 182 -12.32 -24.06 15.47
N GLU A 183 -12.86 -23.60 16.59
CA GLU A 183 -13.01 -24.42 17.81
C GLU A 183 -13.83 -25.70 17.56
N GLU A 184 -14.84 -25.64 16.68
CA GLU A 184 -15.65 -26.78 16.25
C GLU A 184 -14.97 -27.74 15.25
N GLY A 185 -13.71 -27.51 14.90
CA GLY A 185 -12.93 -28.36 14.00
C GLY A 185 -13.05 -28.05 12.51
N ARG A 186 -13.91 -27.11 12.11
CA ARG A 186 -13.97 -26.58 10.73
C ARG A 186 -12.66 -25.88 10.38
N VAL A 187 -12.22 -25.94 9.13
CA VAL A 187 -10.96 -25.30 8.69
C VAL A 187 -11.24 -24.30 7.59
N THR A 188 -10.68 -23.10 7.68
CA THR A 188 -10.72 -22.08 6.63
C THR A 188 -9.38 -21.96 5.91
N ARG A 189 -9.41 -22.05 4.58
CA ARG A 189 -8.28 -21.77 3.68
C ARG A 189 -8.58 -20.49 2.91
N PHE A 190 -7.64 -19.56 2.87
CA PHE A 190 -7.73 -18.38 2.01
C PHE A 190 -6.76 -18.49 0.84
N ILE A 191 -7.29 -18.39 -0.38
CA ILE A 191 -6.54 -18.45 -1.62
C ILE A 191 -6.95 -17.27 -2.48
N SER A 192 -5.99 -16.45 -2.90
CA SER A 192 -6.18 -15.49 -3.97
C SER A 192 -5.50 -15.98 -5.23
N LEU A 193 -6.12 -15.77 -6.40
CA LEU A 193 -5.60 -16.19 -7.70
C LEU A 193 -5.06 -15.01 -8.51
N GLY A 194 -3.94 -15.22 -9.20
CA GLY A 194 -3.47 -14.31 -10.26
C GLY A 194 -4.34 -14.47 -11.52
N LYS A 195 -4.34 -13.49 -12.42
CA LYS A 195 -5.05 -13.62 -13.72
C LYS A 195 -4.30 -14.56 -14.67
N HIS A 196 -5.00 -15.27 -15.54
CA HIS A 196 -4.37 -16.04 -16.61
C HIS A 196 -3.52 -15.12 -17.50
N GLY A 197 -2.25 -15.47 -17.69
CA GLY A 197 -1.25 -14.62 -18.36
C GLY A 197 -0.35 -13.86 -17.39
N SER A 198 -0.68 -13.82 -16.09
CA SER A 198 0.20 -13.32 -15.05
C SER A 198 1.26 -14.36 -14.63
N LYS A 199 2.26 -13.94 -13.85
CA LYS A 199 3.29 -14.82 -13.28
C LYS A 199 2.77 -15.71 -12.13
N GLY A 200 1.58 -15.42 -11.58
CA GLY A 200 1.00 -16.13 -10.44
C GLY A 200 0.17 -17.35 -10.84
N LYS A 201 -0.09 -18.25 -9.88
CA LYS A 201 -1.05 -19.34 -10.09
C LYS A 201 -2.45 -18.75 -10.26
N TRP A 202 -3.06 -19.07 -11.39
CA TRP A 202 -4.35 -18.54 -11.84
C TRP A 202 -5.44 -19.61 -11.91
N LEU A 203 -5.08 -20.87 -11.66
CA LEU A 203 -5.93 -22.04 -11.69
C LEU A 203 -5.66 -22.90 -10.45
N TYR A 204 -6.72 -23.34 -9.77
CA TYR A 204 -6.64 -24.13 -8.55
C TYR A 204 -7.66 -25.27 -8.58
N ALA A 205 -7.17 -26.51 -8.60
CA ALA A 205 -7.98 -27.72 -8.51
C ALA A 205 -7.80 -28.35 -7.13
N PHE A 206 -8.88 -28.76 -6.48
CA PHE A 206 -8.84 -29.37 -5.16
C PHE A 206 -9.98 -30.36 -4.93
N SER A 207 -9.87 -31.15 -3.85
CA SER A 207 -10.95 -32.02 -3.39
C SER A 207 -11.42 -31.58 -2.00
N ILE A 208 -12.73 -31.54 -1.82
CA ILE A 208 -13.37 -31.14 -0.58
C ILE A 208 -14.27 -32.28 -0.08
N SER A 209 -14.20 -32.58 1.22
CA SER A 209 -15.10 -33.57 1.85
C SER A 209 -16.50 -32.98 1.98
N LEU A 210 -17.56 -33.77 1.81
CA LEU A 210 -18.91 -33.34 2.14
C LEU A 210 -19.10 -33.19 3.66
N ASN A 211 -18.22 -33.79 4.46
CA ASN A 211 -18.18 -33.60 5.91
C ASN A 211 -17.05 -32.61 6.31
N PRO A 212 -17.37 -31.41 6.84
CA PRO A 212 -16.37 -30.42 7.25
C PRO A 212 -15.38 -30.89 8.31
N VAL A 213 -15.75 -31.89 9.14
CA VAL A 213 -14.87 -32.43 10.19
C VAL A 213 -13.62 -33.10 9.61
N ASP A 214 -13.70 -33.59 8.37
CA ASP A 214 -12.56 -34.21 7.70
C ASP A 214 -11.52 -33.22 7.18
N ASP A 215 -11.80 -31.91 7.22
CA ASP A 215 -10.89 -30.91 6.68
C ASP A 215 -9.53 -30.94 7.37
N VAL A 216 -9.51 -31.20 8.67
CA VAL A 216 -8.29 -31.26 9.49
C VAL A 216 -7.33 -32.33 8.97
N LYS A 217 -7.85 -33.45 8.45
CA LYS A 217 -7.04 -34.55 7.90
C LYS A 217 -6.27 -34.17 6.64
N SER A 218 -6.65 -33.07 5.99
CA SER A 218 -6.01 -32.58 4.76
C SER A 218 -5.02 -31.44 4.98
N VAL A 219 -4.75 -31.07 6.23
CA VAL A 219 -3.85 -29.97 6.59
C VAL A 219 -2.66 -30.50 7.40
N SER A 220 -1.46 -30.19 6.93
CA SER A 220 -0.20 -30.53 7.62
C SER A 220 0.24 -29.48 8.63
N GLU A 221 -0.13 -28.21 8.42
CA GLU A 221 0.30 -27.08 9.25
C GLU A 221 -0.83 -26.05 9.36
N PHE A 222 -1.05 -25.55 10.58
CA PHE A 222 -2.06 -24.53 10.87
C PHE A 222 -1.42 -23.20 11.26
N GLY A 223 -1.93 -22.13 10.66
CA GLY A 223 -1.72 -20.76 11.12
C GLY A 223 -2.78 -20.32 12.12
N THR A 224 -2.69 -19.06 12.54
CA THR A 224 -3.68 -18.43 13.42
C THR A 224 -4.87 -17.92 12.61
N LYS A 225 -6.04 -17.80 13.24
CA LYS A 225 -7.19 -17.07 12.66
C LYS A 225 -6.79 -15.60 12.41
N PRO A 226 -7.10 -15.03 11.23
CA PRO A 226 -6.88 -13.61 10.97
C PRO A 226 -7.57 -12.74 12.00
N LYS A 227 -6.86 -11.73 12.50
CA LYS A 227 -7.42 -10.77 13.46
C LYS A 227 -7.33 -9.37 12.88
N PRO A 228 -8.32 -8.49 13.17
CA PRO A 228 -8.17 -7.08 12.86
C PRO A 228 -6.84 -6.59 13.44
N VAL A 229 -5.99 -6.01 12.61
CA VAL A 229 -4.85 -5.27 13.13
C VAL A 229 -5.45 -4.14 13.94
N GLU A 230 -5.26 -4.16 15.26
CA GLU A 230 -5.61 -3.05 16.14
C GLU A 230 -4.80 -1.83 15.71
N THR A 231 -5.32 -1.10 14.73
CA THR A 231 -4.95 0.29 14.54
C THR A 231 -5.38 0.96 15.83
N HIS A 232 -4.43 1.34 16.67
CA HIS A 232 -4.65 2.31 17.74
C HIS A 232 -5.06 3.65 17.11
N LEU A 233 -6.29 3.70 16.58
CA LEU A 233 -7.09 4.89 16.52
C LEU A 233 -7.53 5.12 17.96
N THR A 234 -6.92 6.13 18.55
CA THR A 234 -7.26 6.71 19.83
C THR A 234 -8.77 6.88 19.98
N GLN A 235 -9.40 5.99 20.75
CA GLN A 235 -10.58 6.31 21.53
C GLN A 235 -10.39 5.77 22.94
N LYS A 236 -10.32 6.74 23.87
CA LYS A 236 -10.70 6.69 25.27
C LYS A 236 -11.09 5.30 25.80
N ARG A 237 -10.27 4.75 26.68
CA ARG A 237 -10.80 4.23 27.93
C ARG A 237 -10.35 5.17 29.03
N GLY A 238 -11.32 5.66 29.80
CA GLY A 238 -11.06 6.41 31.00
C GLY A 238 -10.11 5.61 31.89
N ARG A 239 -9.24 6.34 32.58
CA ARG A 239 -8.96 5.98 33.95
C ARG A 239 -10.32 5.84 34.61
N ASP A 240 -10.69 4.64 34.98
CA ASP A 240 -11.11 4.28 36.33
C ASP A 240 -11.23 2.74 36.36
N ASP A 241 -10.94 2.18 37.53
CA ASP A 241 -10.93 0.76 37.88
C ASP A 241 -9.65 -0.03 37.57
N ALA A 242 -8.56 0.45 38.19
CA ALA A 242 -7.35 -0.33 38.44
C ALA A 242 -7.25 -0.67 39.94
N GLU A 243 -8.27 -1.31 40.53
CA GLU A 243 -8.20 -1.84 41.90
C GLU A 243 -8.94 -3.18 42.02
N ASN A 244 -8.39 -4.23 41.43
CA ASN A 244 -8.43 -5.62 41.95
C ASN A 244 -7.91 -6.61 40.92
N TYR A 245 -6.60 -6.81 40.85
CA TYR A 245 -6.05 -8.09 40.38
C TYR A 245 -4.71 -8.37 41.08
N PRO A 246 -4.52 -9.58 41.64
CA PRO A 246 -3.38 -9.89 42.51
C PRO A 246 -2.01 -9.85 41.80
N ASP A 247 -1.01 -9.39 42.55
CA ASP A 247 0.37 -9.01 42.20
C ASP A 247 1.28 -10.07 41.53
N LYS A 248 0.76 -11.18 41.00
CA LYS A 248 1.59 -12.28 40.47
C LYS A 248 1.95 -12.21 38.97
N TYR A 249 1.42 -11.26 38.20
CA TYR A 249 1.72 -11.13 36.76
C TYR A 249 2.50 -9.86 36.37
N ARG A 250 3.12 -9.19 37.34
CA ARG A 250 3.83 -7.91 37.12
C ARG A 250 5.25 -8.05 36.54
N LYS A 251 5.74 -9.26 36.23
CA LYS A 251 7.15 -9.50 35.87
C LYS A 251 7.48 -9.91 34.43
N ASN A 252 6.53 -10.02 33.50
CA ASN A 252 6.85 -10.39 32.10
C ASN A 252 6.52 -9.32 31.03
N TYR A 253 6.31 -8.07 31.44
CA TYR A 253 6.12 -6.92 30.54
C TYR A 253 7.40 -6.11 30.31
N GLU A 254 8.57 -6.77 30.33
CA GLU A 254 9.78 -6.15 29.77
C GLU A 254 9.70 -6.22 28.23
N LYS A 255 9.23 -5.10 27.67
CA LYS A 255 9.52 -4.57 26.32
C LYS A 255 10.16 -5.57 25.35
N ARG A 256 9.33 -6.28 24.57
CA ARG A 256 9.74 -6.66 23.20
C ARG A 256 9.89 -5.38 22.38
N GLN A 257 11.09 -4.79 22.41
CA GLN A 257 11.46 -3.73 21.47
C GLN A 257 11.31 -4.32 20.06
N LYS A 258 10.57 -3.63 19.19
CA LYS A 258 10.58 -3.97 17.76
C LYS A 258 12.06 -3.97 17.31
N PRO A 259 12.53 -4.99 16.59
CA PRO A 259 13.92 -5.00 16.13
C PRO A 259 14.20 -3.73 15.34
N ALA A 260 15.35 -3.11 15.61
CA ALA A 260 15.80 -1.94 14.87
C ALA A 260 15.90 -2.31 13.38
N VAL A 261 15.41 -1.43 12.50
CA VAL A 261 15.57 -1.62 11.05
C VAL A 261 17.06 -1.55 10.74
N THR A 262 17.59 -2.63 10.19
CA THR A 262 18.99 -2.74 9.79
C THR A 262 19.17 -2.26 8.34
N PRO A 263 20.40 -1.94 7.91
CA PRO A 263 20.66 -1.49 6.53
C PRO A 263 20.12 -2.44 5.45
N ASP A 264 20.17 -3.75 5.67
CA ASP A 264 19.68 -4.79 4.74
C ASP A 264 18.15 -4.87 4.63
N THR A 265 17.42 -4.32 5.62
CA THR A 265 15.94 -4.27 5.62
C THR A 265 15.38 -2.86 5.40
N CYS A 266 16.25 -1.85 5.31
CA CYS A 266 15.87 -0.46 5.12
C CYS A 266 15.53 -0.15 3.66
N PHE A 267 14.36 0.42 3.38
CA PHE A 267 13.92 0.78 2.02
C PHE A 267 14.79 1.84 1.33
N PHE A 268 15.66 2.53 2.07
CA PHE A 268 16.46 3.66 1.58
C PHE A 268 17.97 3.34 1.50
N CYS A 269 18.41 2.21 2.05
CA CYS A 269 19.82 1.82 1.99
C CYS A 269 20.14 1.14 0.67
N LEU A 270 21.21 1.59 -0.01
CA LEU A 270 21.73 0.91 -1.21
C LEU A 270 22.17 -0.54 -0.91
N SER A 271 22.50 -0.85 0.34
CA SER A 271 22.84 -2.21 0.81
C SER A 271 21.63 -3.15 0.89
N ASN A 272 20.39 -2.65 0.80
CA ASN A 272 19.20 -3.49 0.73
C ASN A 272 19.04 -4.04 -0.70
N PRO A 273 19.09 -5.37 -0.91
CA PRO A 273 18.98 -5.95 -2.25
C PRO A 273 17.61 -5.73 -2.91
N LYS A 274 16.60 -5.28 -2.15
CA LYS A 274 15.24 -4.96 -2.62
C LYS A 274 15.02 -3.46 -2.86
N ILE A 275 16.08 -2.66 -2.87
CA ILE A 275 15.96 -1.23 -3.17
C ILE A 275 15.53 -1.01 -4.63
N GLU A 276 14.69 0.00 -4.85
CA GLU A 276 14.15 0.37 -6.16
C GLU A 276 15.20 1.13 -7.00
N LEU A 277 16.22 0.41 -7.48
CA LEU A 277 17.35 1.00 -8.22
C LEU A 277 16.92 1.78 -9.48
N HIS A 278 15.82 1.39 -10.13
CA HIS A 278 15.30 2.04 -11.33
C HIS A 278 14.84 3.49 -11.11
N MET A 279 14.66 3.91 -9.86
CA MET A 279 14.22 5.26 -9.50
C MET A 279 15.37 6.25 -9.29
N ILE A 280 16.61 5.78 -9.18
CA ILE A 280 17.78 6.60 -8.88
C ILE A 280 18.10 7.52 -10.07
N ILE A 281 18.24 8.82 -9.78
CA ILE A 281 18.55 9.87 -10.75
C ILE A 281 20.05 10.15 -10.79
N SER A 282 20.69 10.30 -9.62
CA SER A 282 22.09 10.72 -9.50
C SER A 282 22.68 10.15 -8.20
N ILE A 283 23.96 9.76 -8.21
CA ILE A 283 24.66 9.20 -7.05
C ILE A 283 25.91 10.05 -6.80
N GLY A 284 25.97 10.70 -5.65
CA GLY A 284 27.14 11.41 -5.14
C GLY A 284 28.05 10.50 -4.31
N LYS A 285 28.97 11.12 -3.57
CA LYS A 285 29.94 10.42 -2.71
C LYS A 285 29.31 9.92 -1.40
N THR A 286 28.36 10.66 -0.84
CA THR A 286 27.78 10.44 0.49
C THR A 286 26.25 10.36 0.49
N CYS A 287 25.60 10.90 -0.55
CA CYS A 287 24.17 10.79 -0.74
C CYS A 287 23.81 10.57 -2.23
N TYR A 288 22.59 10.11 -2.47
CA TYR A 288 22.04 9.92 -3.81
C TYR A 288 20.66 10.58 -3.92
N MET A 289 20.26 10.87 -5.15
CA MET A 289 18.97 11.46 -5.50
C MET A 289 18.11 10.46 -6.27
N THR A 290 16.83 10.38 -5.92
CA THR A 290 15.85 9.46 -6.54
C THR A 290 14.50 10.15 -6.72
N VAL A 291 13.69 9.69 -7.67
CA VAL A 291 12.27 10.11 -7.77
C VAL A 291 11.48 9.59 -6.56
N ALA A 292 10.39 10.26 -6.20
CA ALA A 292 9.57 9.85 -5.06
C ALA A 292 8.64 8.69 -5.43
N LYS A 293 8.61 7.64 -4.59
CA LYS A 293 7.58 6.60 -4.70
C LYS A 293 6.24 7.21 -4.32
N GLY A 294 5.33 7.29 -5.28
CA GLY A 294 4.08 7.99 -5.08
C GLY A 294 4.23 9.52 -5.06
N PRO A 295 4.59 10.14 -6.20
CA PRO A 295 4.85 11.57 -6.27
C PRO A 295 3.61 12.39 -5.88
N LEU A 296 3.82 13.63 -5.44
CA LEU A 296 2.74 14.49 -4.97
C LEU A 296 2.09 15.18 -6.16
N THR A 297 2.91 15.81 -6.98
CA THR A 297 2.57 16.44 -8.26
C THR A 297 2.35 15.40 -9.34
N TYR A 298 1.50 15.72 -10.31
CA TYR A 298 1.20 14.83 -11.44
C TYR A 298 2.33 14.85 -12.48
N ARG A 299 2.59 13.68 -13.08
CA ARG A 299 3.48 13.54 -14.25
C ARG A 299 2.99 14.34 -15.47
N SER A 300 1.67 14.35 -15.68
CA SER A 300 1.00 15.12 -16.75
C SER A 300 0.97 16.63 -16.51
N GLY A 301 1.63 17.12 -15.45
CA GLY A 301 1.76 18.55 -15.19
C GLY A 301 2.62 19.26 -16.25
N PRO A 302 2.70 20.60 -16.20
CA PRO A 302 3.39 21.38 -17.24
C PRO A 302 4.88 21.08 -17.40
N LEU A 303 5.51 20.47 -16.38
CA LEU A 303 6.92 20.06 -16.42
C LEU A 303 7.15 18.80 -17.28
N GLY A 304 6.12 18.01 -17.57
CA GLY A 304 6.25 16.70 -18.24
C GLY A 304 6.77 15.57 -17.33
N PHE A 305 6.98 15.86 -16.04
CA PHE A 305 7.31 14.91 -14.98
C PHE A 305 6.82 15.49 -13.64
N SER A 306 6.72 14.67 -12.59
CA SER A 306 6.22 15.17 -11.30
C SER A 306 7.19 16.17 -10.65
N GLY A 307 8.49 15.92 -10.76
CA GLY A 307 9.53 16.67 -10.06
C GLY A 307 9.60 16.42 -8.55
N HIS A 308 8.79 15.50 -7.99
CA HIS A 308 8.91 15.11 -6.59
C HIS A 308 10.02 14.06 -6.46
N GLY A 309 11.04 14.36 -5.66
CA GLY A 309 12.14 13.42 -5.38
C GLY A 309 12.67 13.50 -3.96
N LEU A 310 13.69 12.69 -3.68
CA LEU A 310 14.37 12.59 -2.40
C LEU A 310 15.88 12.64 -2.58
N ILE A 311 16.57 13.26 -1.63
CA ILE A 311 18.01 13.21 -1.41
C ILE A 311 18.22 12.37 -0.14
N ILE A 312 18.99 11.30 -0.27
CA ILE A 312 19.09 10.24 0.75
C ILE A 312 20.57 9.94 1.01
N PRO A 313 21.04 9.98 2.28
CA PRO A 313 22.37 9.51 2.63
C PRO A 313 22.55 8.04 2.24
N ILE A 314 23.72 7.69 1.71
CA ILE A 314 24.06 6.29 1.42
C ILE A 314 24.13 5.49 2.73
N ASP A 315 24.72 6.09 3.76
CA ASP A 315 24.84 5.51 5.09
C ASP A 315 23.49 5.45 5.82
N HIS A 316 23.27 4.37 6.56
CA HIS A 316 22.08 4.18 7.39
C HIS A 316 22.11 5.06 8.64
N CYS A 317 21.70 6.31 8.51
CA CYS A 317 21.61 7.27 9.60
C CYS A 317 20.20 7.84 9.73
N ALA A 318 19.60 7.80 10.93
CA ALA A 318 18.29 8.40 11.19
C ALA A 318 18.34 9.93 11.31
N THR A 319 19.52 10.48 11.62
CA THR A 319 19.79 11.90 11.76
C THR A 319 21.18 12.23 11.23
N LEU A 320 21.35 13.47 10.76
CA LEU A 320 22.67 14.00 10.40
C LEU A 320 23.62 14.05 11.60
N LEU A 321 23.08 14.21 12.82
CA LEU A 321 23.86 14.14 14.06
C LEU A 321 24.47 12.74 14.27
N LYS A 322 23.74 11.68 13.94
CA LYS A 322 24.27 10.30 14.02
C LYS A 322 25.36 10.07 12.97
N TYR A 323 25.20 10.62 11.77
CA TYR A 323 26.23 10.59 10.74
C TYR A 323 27.52 11.29 11.21
N LYS A 324 27.40 12.53 11.70
CA LYS A 324 28.52 13.29 12.29
C LYS A 324 29.30 12.46 13.32
N LYS A 325 28.60 11.79 14.24
CA LYS A 325 29.24 10.95 15.28
C LYS A 325 30.07 9.80 14.71
N ASN A 326 29.77 9.32 13.52
CA ASN A 326 30.52 8.25 12.86
C ASN A 326 31.72 8.78 12.05
N GLU A 327 31.63 9.99 11.49
CA GLU A 327 32.69 10.57 10.65
C GLU A 327 33.72 11.36 11.48
N ASN A 328 33.28 12.39 12.22
CA ASN A 328 34.13 13.25 13.04
C ASN A 328 33.32 13.94 14.14
N GLN A 329 33.53 13.52 15.40
CA GLN A 329 32.72 13.93 16.55
C GLN A 329 32.85 15.43 16.91
N ASP A 330 33.97 16.06 16.54
CA ASP A 330 34.31 17.42 16.99
C ASP A 330 33.84 18.53 16.05
N CYS A 331 33.45 18.21 14.80
CA CYS A 331 32.97 19.21 13.84
C CYS A 331 31.44 19.41 13.91
N PRO A 332 30.89 20.60 13.62
CA PRO A 332 29.45 20.78 13.44
C PRO A 332 28.90 19.94 12.26
N VAL A 333 27.63 19.54 12.31
CA VAL A 333 26.97 18.79 11.21
C VAL A 333 27.16 19.48 9.85
N GLN A 334 27.18 20.81 9.83
CA GLN A 334 27.33 21.64 8.64
C GLN A 334 28.67 21.44 7.92
N GLU A 335 29.69 21.00 8.67
CA GLU A 335 31.03 20.78 8.13
C GLU A 335 31.23 19.37 7.56
N THR A 336 30.30 18.45 7.84
CA THR A 336 30.34 17.07 7.32
C THR A 336 30.22 17.05 5.80
N ASN A 337 30.85 16.05 5.17
CA ASN A 337 30.79 15.88 3.72
C ASN A 337 29.35 15.65 3.24
N LEU A 338 28.55 14.90 4.01
CA LEU A 338 27.14 14.67 3.75
C LEU A 338 26.33 15.95 3.69
N TYR A 339 26.46 16.83 4.69
CA TYR A 339 25.70 18.07 4.71
C TYR A 339 26.04 18.95 3.50
N LYS A 340 27.34 19.11 3.22
CA LYS A 340 27.82 19.89 2.08
C LYS A 340 27.30 19.34 0.75
N GLU A 341 27.31 18.03 0.55
CA GLU A 341 26.80 17.41 -0.67
C GLU A 341 25.27 17.53 -0.80
N MET A 342 24.52 17.40 0.30
CA MET A 342 23.07 17.63 0.29
C MET A 342 22.71 19.10 -0.02
N GLU A 343 23.50 20.07 0.42
CA GLU A 343 23.34 21.48 0.04
C GLU A 343 23.65 21.70 -1.45
N LEU A 344 24.65 21.03 -2.01
CA LEU A 344 24.92 21.06 -3.46
C LEU A 344 23.75 20.52 -4.26
N TYR A 345 23.17 19.38 -3.87
CA TYR A 345 21.96 18.85 -4.50
C TYR A 345 20.81 19.85 -4.42
N GLN A 346 20.52 20.43 -3.25
CA GLN A 346 19.46 21.42 -3.10
C GLN A 346 19.65 22.63 -4.02
N LYS A 347 20.89 23.13 -4.13
CA LYS A 347 21.23 24.24 -5.03
C LYS A 347 21.02 23.86 -6.49
N SER A 348 21.54 22.71 -6.93
CA SER A 348 21.41 22.22 -8.30
C SER A 348 19.96 21.96 -8.69
N ILE A 349 19.17 21.31 -7.82
CA ILE A 349 17.74 21.02 -8.05
C ILE A 349 16.95 22.33 -8.12
N GLY A 350 17.20 23.26 -7.20
CA GLY A 350 16.55 24.57 -7.22
C GLY A 350 16.85 25.34 -8.51
N ASN A 351 18.11 25.36 -8.92
CA ASN A 351 18.52 26.03 -10.16
C ASN A 351 17.92 25.35 -11.40
N MET A 352 17.81 24.02 -11.42
CA MET A 352 17.12 23.28 -12.47
C MET A 352 15.65 23.72 -12.57
N PHE A 353 14.88 23.69 -11.47
CA PHE A 353 13.46 24.05 -11.53
C PHE A 353 13.24 25.52 -11.91
N LEU A 354 14.10 26.43 -11.46
CA LEU A 354 14.09 27.84 -11.90
C LEU A 354 14.35 27.99 -13.40
N SER A 355 15.18 27.13 -14.00
CA SER A 355 15.45 27.14 -15.45
C SER A 355 14.30 26.59 -16.29
N LEU A 356 13.44 25.74 -15.70
CA LEU A 356 12.30 25.10 -16.37
C LEU A 356 11.04 25.97 -16.38
N GLY A 357 11.08 27.17 -15.80
CA GLY A 357 9.98 28.12 -15.76
C GLY A 357 9.86 28.83 -14.41
N LYS A 358 8.68 29.39 -14.13
CA LYS A 358 8.39 30.04 -12.84
C LYS A 358 8.09 29.01 -11.74
N TYR A 359 9.04 28.12 -11.46
CA TYR A 359 8.94 27.13 -10.39
C TYR A 359 9.92 27.41 -9.26
N ALA A 360 9.38 27.55 -8.06
CA ALA A 360 10.13 27.49 -6.81
C ALA A 360 10.25 26.03 -6.36
N THR A 361 11.16 25.74 -5.43
CA THR A 361 11.31 24.39 -4.87
C THR A 361 11.07 24.40 -3.38
N VAL A 362 10.16 23.53 -2.92
CA VAL A 362 9.97 23.27 -1.49
C VAL A 362 10.80 22.05 -1.12
N PHE A 363 11.65 22.19 -0.11
CA PHE A 363 12.40 21.11 0.50
C PHE A 363 11.87 20.84 1.91
N TRP A 364 11.88 19.58 2.34
CA TRP A 364 11.61 19.25 3.73
C TRP A 364 12.38 18.04 4.22
N GLU A 365 12.73 18.06 5.50
CA GLU A 365 13.41 16.98 6.20
C GLU A 365 12.84 16.83 7.61
N ILE A 366 12.85 15.59 8.09
CA ILE A 366 12.47 15.25 9.46
C ILE A 366 13.63 14.47 10.05
N SER A 367 14.40 15.12 10.92
CA SER A 367 15.52 14.52 11.63
C SER A 367 15.06 14.09 13.02
N ARG A 368 14.93 12.77 13.21
CA ARG A 368 14.55 12.22 14.52
C ARG A 368 15.43 11.05 14.91
N THR A 369 15.88 11.05 16.16
CA THR A 369 16.62 9.93 16.75
C THR A 369 15.87 8.60 16.67
N ARG A 370 14.53 8.64 16.77
CA ARG A 370 13.64 7.48 16.61
C ARG A 370 13.27 7.16 15.14
N GLY A 371 13.82 7.91 14.19
CA GLY A 371 13.66 7.66 12.76
C GLY A 371 14.40 6.40 12.32
N VAL A 372 14.17 5.99 11.07
CA VAL A 372 14.84 4.84 10.46
C VAL A 372 16.02 5.30 9.62
N HIS A 373 15.74 6.12 8.60
CA HIS A 373 16.74 6.67 7.68
C HIS A 373 16.35 8.12 7.38
N PHE A 374 17.32 9.00 7.46
CA PHE A 374 17.17 10.40 7.13
C PHE A 374 16.96 10.58 5.62
N HIS A 375 16.03 11.44 5.24
CA HIS A 375 15.89 11.85 3.85
C HIS A 375 15.41 13.29 3.79
N LYS A 376 15.85 14.01 2.76
CA LYS A 376 15.30 15.32 2.40
C LYS A 376 14.48 15.15 1.14
N GLN A 377 13.18 15.46 1.21
CA GLN A 377 12.32 15.43 0.04
C GLN A 377 12.24 16.81 -0.59
N PHE A 378 11.86 16.86 -1.86
CA PHE A 378 11.66 18.10 -2.58
C PHE A 378 10.55 18.00 -3.60
N VAL A 379 9.88 19.12 -3.89
CA VAL A 379 8.85 19.18 -4.93
C VAL A 379 8.78 20.60 -5.52
N PRO A 380 8.61 20.73 -6.85
CA PRO A 380 8.39 22.03 -7.47
C PRO A 380 7.00 22.57 -7.14
N ILE A 381 6.91 23.87 -6.91
CA ILE A 381 5.66 24.61 -6.81
C ILE A 381 5.73 25.85 -7.71
N PRO A 382 4.60 26.32 -8.28
CA PRO A 382 4.57 27.60 -8.96
C PRO A 382 5.01 28.75 -8.03
N VAL A 383 5.84 29.67 -8.54
CA VAL A 383 6.42 30.78 -7.74
C VAL A 383 5.33 31.64 -7.10
N GLU A 384 4.21 31.85 -7.78
CA GLU A 384 3.05 32.60 -7.28
C GLU A 384 2.42 32.02 -6.00
N LEU A 385 2.65 30.74 -5.70
CA LEU A 385 2.15 30.10 -4.49
C LEU A 385 3.08 30.28 -3.28
N CYS A 386 4.31 30.77 -3.46
CA CYS A 386 5.27 30.93 -2.37
C CYS A 386 4.75 31.87 -1.28
N GLY A 387 4.07 32.96 -1.66
CA GLY A 387 3.45 33.89 -0.71
C GLY A 387 2.34 33.27 0.14
N LYS A 388 1.70 32.19 -0.33
CA LYS A 388 0.61 31.49 0.37
C LYS A 388 1.09 30.30 1.20
N PHE A 389 2.39 29.97 1.14
CA PHE A 389 2.95 28.80 1.81
C PHE A 389 2.80 28.89 3.33
N GLU A 390 3.22 30.01 3.93
CA GLU A 390 3.18 30.20 5.39
C GLU A 390 1.76 30.18 5.94
N GLU A 391 0.83 30.85 5.25
CA GLU A 391 -0.59 30.88 5.63
C GLU A 391 -1.20 29.47 5.57
N THR A 392 -0.92 28.72 4.51
CA THR A 392 -1.36 27.33 4.35
C THR A 392 -0.80 26.46 5.47
N MET A 393 0.48 26.64 5.81
CA MET A 393 1.12 25.92 6.90
C MET A 393 0.47 26.24 8.26
N LYS A 394 0.19 27.52 8.57
CA LYS A 394 -0.54 27.92 9.78
C LYS A 394 -1.92 27.23 9.86
N LYS A 395 -2.70 27.28 8.78
CA LYS A 395 -4.01 26.59 8.69
C LYS A 395 -3.91 25.09 8.98
N GLN A 396 -2.87 24.42 8.47
CA GLN A 396 -2.66 23.00 8.75
C GLN A 396 -2.23 22.72 10.19
N ILE A 397 -1.45 23.61 10.82
CA ILE A 397 -1.10 23.52 12.24
C ILE A 397 -2.37 23.67 13.09
N ASP A 398 -3.20 24.67 12.82
CA ASP A 398 -4.44 24.92 13.56
C ASP A 398 -5.40 23.73 13.45
N PHE A 399 -5.58 23.20 12.23
CA PHE A 399 -6.37 22.00 12.00
C PHE A 399 -5.82 20.79 12.76
N ALA A 400 -4.51 20.57 12.74
CA ALA A 400 -3.88 19.47 13.47
C ALA A 400 -4.01 19.63 14.99
N SER A 401 -3.97 20.87 15.49
CA SER A 401 -4.15 21.20 16.89
C SER A 401 -5.59 20.90 17.34
N GLN A 402 -6.59 21.37 16.60
CA GLN A 402 -7.99 21.14 16.92
C GLN A 402 -8.39 19.67 16.81
N LYS A 403 -7.93 18.97 15.78
CA LYS A 403 -8.36 17.59 15.50
C LYS A 403 -7.60 16.54 16.31
N TYR A 404 -6.30 16.76 16.56
CA TYR A 404 -5.41 15.75 17.14
C TYR A 404 -4.72 16.21 18.43
N GLY A 405 -4.98 17.42 18.90
CA GLY A 405 -4.31 17.99 20.08
C GLY A 405 -2.82 18.26 19.88
N SER A 406 -2.36 18.35 18.62
CA SER A 406 -0.96 18.61 18.30
C SER A 406 -0.56 20.05 18.65
N LYS A 407 0.63 20.24 19.20
CA LYS A 407 1.19 21.55 19.55
C LYS A 407 2.45 21.84 18.74
N LEU A 408 2.34 21.72 17.41
CA LEU A 408 3.44 22.08 16.52
C LEU A 408 3.60 23.60 16.48
N SER A 409 4.78 24.09 16.85
CA SER A 409 5.19 25.47 16.67
C SER A 409 6.41 25.53 15.77
N TYR A 410 6.58 26.63 15.06
CA TYR A 410 7.72 26.86 14.19
C TYR A 410 8.31 28.24 14.39
N ARG A 411 9.59 28.36 14.06
CA ARG A 411 10.30 29.63 13.91
C ARG A 411 10.64 29.85 12.44
N LYS A 412 10.19 30.97 11.90
CA LYS A 412 10.63 31.43 10.58
C LYS A 412 12.04 32.00 10.71
N LEU A 413 12.97 31.55 9.88
CA LEU A 413 14.36 32.00 9.89
C LEU A 413 14.53 33.02 8.75
N THR A 414 14.80 34.28 9.11
CA THR A 414 14.85 35.41 8.16
C THR A 414 16.13 36.24 8.26
N ASP A 415 16.99 35.94 9.22
CA ASP A 415 18.14 36.75 9.63
C ASP A 415 19.33 35.88 10.07
N ALA A 416 20.48 36.51 10.31
CA ALA A 416 21.71 35.84 10.74
C ALA A 416 21.55 35.08 12.07
N ASP A 417 20.65 35.53 12.94
CA ASP A 417 20.30 34.81 14.18
C ASP A 417 19.46 33.56 13.91
N GLY A 418 18.71 33.53 12.82
CA GLY A 418 18.06 32.35 12.28
C GLY A 418 19.05 31.25 11.90
N ASP A 419 20.18 31.60 11.29
CA ASP A 419 21.23 30.62 10.95
C ASP A 419 21.90 30.04 12.19
N LYS A 420 22.23 30.86 13.19
CA LYS A 420 22.74 30.37 14.48
C LYS A 420 21.75 29.43 15.17
N THR A 421 20.46 29.78 15.14
CA THR A 421 19.39 28.94 15.72
C THR A 421 19.30 27.59 15.00
N LEU A 422 19.33 27.61 13.67
CA LEU A 422 19.32 26.39 12.86
C LEU A 422 20.53 25.51 13.15
N ILE A 423 21.72 26.10 13.20
CA ILE A 423 22.95 25.38 13.51
C ILE A 423 22.85 24.73 14.88
N ASN A 424 22.37 25.47 15.89
CA ASN A 424 22.20 24.94 17.23
C ASN A 424 21.23 23.75 17.26
N VAL A 425 20.06 23.88 16.63
CA VAL A 425 19.03 22.82 16.63
C VAL A 425 19.49 21.57 15.88
N ILE A 426 20.11 21.72 14.70
CA ILE A 426 20.63 20.58 13.92
C ILE A 426 21.65 19.76 14.71
N ASN A 427 22.46 20.41 15.55
CA ASN A 427 23.52 19.75 16.32
C ASN A 427 23.05 19.19 17.67
N HIS A 428 21.87 19.57 18.19
CA HIS A 428 21.47 19.24 19.57
C HIS A 428 20.03 18.74 19.74
N SER A 429 19.18 18.73 18.71
CA SER A 429 17.76 18.38 18.88
C SER A 429 17.19 17.63 17.68
N ASP A 430 16.09 16.90 17.92
CA ASP A 430 15.22 16.44 16.85
C ASP A 430 14.53 17.66 16.22
N TYR A 431 14.35 17.66 14.90
CA TYR A 431 13.77 18.79 14.19
C TYR A 431 13.03 18.38 12.92
N MET A 432 12.15 19.26 12.48
CA MET A 432 11.59 19.25 11.14
C MET A 432 11.86 20.61 10.51
N LEU A 433 12.39 20.60 9.29
CA LEU A 433 12.72 21.83 8.56
C LEU A 433 12.00 21.82 7.22
N LEU A 434 11.26 22.89 6.93
CA LEU A 434 10.67 23.16 5.62
C LEU A 434 11.37 24.39 5.03
N SER A 435 11.79 24.32 3.78
CA SER A 435 12.45 25.43 3.08
C SER A 435 11.77 25.70 1.75
N VAL A 436 11.47 26.96 1.47
CA VAL A 436 10.90 27.42 0.19
C VAL A 436 11.98 28.23 -0.53
N ARG A 437 12.57 27.66 -1.58
CA ARG A 437 13.56 28.33 -2.43
C ARG A 437 12.84 28.97 -3.61
N GLU A 438 12.64 30.28 -3.53
CA GLU A 438 11.95 31.09 -4.53
C GLU A 438 12.89 31.55 -5.66
N SER A 439 14.16 31.77 -5.34
CA SER A 439 15.20 32.15 -6.30
C SER A 439 16.58 31.67 -5.81
N GLU A 440 17.63 31.94 -6.58
CA GLU A 440 19.01 31.60 -6.16
C GLU A 440 19.42 32.26 -4.85
N GLN A 441 18.87 33.44 -4.56
CA GLN A 441 19.23 34.29 -3.41
C GLN A 441 18.15 34.31 -2.33
N LYS A 442 16.92 33.87 -2.65
CA LYS A 442 15.78 33.91 -1.72
C LYS A 442 15.33 32.51 -1.33
N THR A 443 15.67 32.11 -0.11
CA THR A 443 15.17 30.88 0.53
C THR A 443 14.58 31.21 1.89
N THR A 444 13.30 30.87 2.10
CA THR A 444 12.64 31.02 3.39
C THR A 444 12.63 29.68 4.12
N LYS A 445 13.12 29.64 5.38
CA LYS A 445 13.17 28.42 6.19
C LYS A 445 12.20 28.49 7.37
N TYR A 446 11.53 27.38 7.65
CA TYR A 446 10.59 27.20 8.76
C TYR A 446 11.06 26.02 9.61
N LEU A 447 11.57 26.33 10.79
CA LEU A 447 12.17 25.37 11.71
C LEU A 447 11.19 24.98 12.81
N PHE A 448 10.94 23.69 12.94
CA PHE A 448 10.17 23.08 14.02
C PHE A 448 11.14 22.31 14.90
N GLN A 449 11.38 22.79 16.12
CA GLN A 449 12.14 22.04 17.12
C GLN A 449 11.22 21.00 17.76
N LEU A 450 11.62 19.73 17.71
CA LEU A 450 10.79 18.62 18.20
C LEU A 450 11.27 18.17 19.57
N SER A 451 10.32 18.00 20.49
CA SER A 451 10.57 17.52 21.86
C SER A 451 10.22 16.04 22.02
N ASP A 452 10.65 15.43 23.12
CA ASP A 452 10.26 14.05 23.47
C ASP A 452 8.74 13.87 23.66
N GLN A 453 8.02 14.95 23.99
CA GLN A 453 6.56 14.94 24.08
C GLN A 453 5.89 14.89 22.70
N ASP A 454 6.59 15.27 21.63
CA ASP A 454 6.16 15.18 20.22
C ASP A 454 6.29 13.76 19.65
N SER A 455 6.12 12.76 20.50
CA SER A 455 6.03 11.34 20.12
C SER A 455 4.97 11.06 19.05
N ARG A 456 4.01 11.97 18.85
CA ARG A 456 2.88 11.87 17.90
C ARG A 456 2.97 12.83 16.70
N ILE A 457 4.15 13.34 16.35
CA ILE A 457 4.28 14.18 15.15
C ILE A 457 3.86 13.40 13.89
N ASP A 458 2.99 14.01 13.10
CA ASP A 458 2.56 13.48 11.81
C ASP A 458 3.69 13.64 10.79
N LEU A 459 4.33 12.54 10.43
CA LEU A 459 5.43 12.53 9.44
C LEU A 459 4.97 12.93 8.03
N GLN A 460 3.66 12.93 7.76
CA GLN A 460 3.09 13.41 6.51
C GLN A 460 2.74 14.90 6.55
N PHE A 461 2.97 15.60 7.67
CA PHE A 461 2.63 17.01 7.82
C PHE A 461 3.21 17.89 6.70
N PRO A 462 4.51 17.82 6.34
CA PRO A 462 5.03 18.63 5.24
C PRO A 462 4.32 18.35 3.90
N ARG A 463 4.07 17.06 3.61
CA ARG A 463 3.33 16.65 2.41
C ARG A 463 1.90 17.20 2.42
N LYS A 464 1.22 17.22 3.57
CA LYS A 464 -0.12 17.80 3.72
C LYS A 464 -0.12 19.29 3.41
N VAL A 465 0.81 20.05 4.00
CA VAL A 465 0.94 21.50 3.75
C VAL A 465 1.06 21.77 2.26
N ILE A 466 1.94 21.04 1.56
CA ILE A 466 2.15 21.23 0.12
C ILE A 466 0.95 20.72 -0.70
N ALA A 467 0.33 19.61 -0.30
CA ALA A 467 -0.87 19.08 -0.96
C ALA A 467 -2.02 20.09 -0.91
N PHE A 468 -2.28 20.72 0.24
CA PHE A 468 -3.30 21.75 0.35
C PHE A 468 -2.92 23.02 -0.44
N LEU A 469 -1.64 23.40 -0.45
CA LEU A 469 -1.16 24.55 -1.23
C LEU A 469 -1.39 24.37 -2.74
N LEU A 470 -1.17 23.14 -3.24
CA LEU A 470 -1.34 22.79 -4.66
C LEU A 470 -2.76 22.33 -5.02
N ASN A 471 -3.70 22.34 -4.06
CA ASN A 471 -5.05 21.78 -4.23
C ASN A 471 -5.07 20.29 -4.61
N LEU A 472 -4.17 19.51 -4.03
CA LEU A 472 -3.95 18.06 -4.23
C LEU A 472 -4.29 17.25 -2.98
N GLY A 473 -5.37 17.61 -2.26
CA GLY A 473 -5.75 16.97 -1.00
C GLY A 473 -5.98 15.45 -1.10
N ASN A 474 -6.39 14.95 -2.26
CA ASN A 474 -6.54 13.52 -2.55
C ASN A 474 -5.19 12.76 -2.62
N ARG A 475 -4.07 13.45 -2.79
CA ARG A 475 -2.71 12.88 -2.93
C ARG A 475 -1.85 13.01 -1.67
N ILE A 476 -2.46 13.33 -0.52
CA ILE A 476 -1.78 13.38 0.79
C ILE A 476 -1.12 12.04 1.12
N HIS A 477 -1.79 10.93 0.80
CA HIS A 477 -1.30 9.58 1.06
C HIS A 477 -0.42 9.10 -0.10
N TRP A 478 0.90 9.14 0.08
CA TRP A 478 1.87 8.73 -0.96
C TRP A 478 1.64 7.31 -1.46
N ASP A 479 1.19 6.41 -0.59
CA ASP A 479 0.93 5.00 -0.90
C ASP A 479 -0.23 4.80 -1.87
N ARG A 480 -1.14 5.79 -1.98
CA ARG A 480 -2.22 5.83 -2.97
C ARG A 480 -1.80 6.48 -4.30
N CYS A 481 -0.60 7.05 -4.34
CA CYS A 481 -0.07 7.74 -5.51
C CYS A 481 0.94 6.89 -6.28
N LYS A 482 1.13 5.61 -5.92
CA LYS A 482 2.14 4.72 -6.49
C LYS A 482 1.91 4.57 -8.00
N GLU A 483 3.02 4.58 -8.71
CA GLU A 483 3.07 4.41 -10.16
C GLU A 483 3.63 3.02 -10.46
N SER A 484 3.43 2.53 -11.69
CA SER A 484 4.06 1.29 -12.14
C SER A 484 5.57 1.48 -12.29
N ILE A 485 6.33 0.38 -12.31
CA ILE A 485 7.79 0.42 -12.53
C ILE A 485 8.13 1.14 -13.84
N SER A 486 7.33 0.94 -14.90
CA SER A 486 7.52 1.61 -16.19
C SER A 486 7.34 3.13 -16.08
N GLU A 487 6.33 3.59 -15.37
CA GLU A 487 6.08 5.02 -15.15
C GLU A 487 7.15 5.65 -14.24
N GLU A 488 7.56 4.95 -13.19
CA GLU A 488 8.66 5.39 -12.31
C GLU A 488 9.98 5.51 -13.10
N THR A 489 10.24 4.55 -14.00
CA THR A 489 11.41 4.51 -14.90
C THR A 489 11.39 5.72 -15.85
N GLU A 490 10.25 5.98 -16.50
CA GLU A 490 10.05 7.13 -17.40
C GLU A 490 10.19 8.47 -16.65
N GLN A 491 9.63 8.58 -15.44
CA GLN A 491 9.80 9.75 -14.59
C GLN A 491 11.27 9.99 -14.26
N ARG A 492 11.99 8.93 -13.86
CA ARG A 492 13.41 9.00 -13.56
C ARG A 492 14.22 9.41 -14.79
N ASP A 493 13.94 8.84 -15.98
CA ASP A 493 14.66 9.18 -17.21
C ASP A 493 14.43 10.64 -17.62
N THR A 494 13.18 11.08 -17.56
CA THR A 494 12.80 12.47 -17.87
C THR A 494 13.47 13.43 -16.89
N PHE A 495 13.41 13.13 -15.58
CA PHE A 495 14.07 13.93 -14.55
C PHE A 495 15.57 13.97 -14.81
N GLN A 496 16.22 12.82 -14.99
CA GLN A 496 17.67 12.72 -15.19
C GLN A 496 18.12 13.52 -16.42
N SER A 497 17.37 13.46 -17.52
CA SER A 497 17.65 14.26 -18.71
C SER A 497 17.60 15.76 -18.44
N LYS A 498 16.62 16.24 -17.65
CA LYS A 498 16.48 17.66 -17.29
C LYS A 498 17.52 18.10 -16.26
N PHE A 499 17.91 17.21 -15.34
CA PHE A 499 18.87 17.48 -14.28
C PHE A 499 20.33 17.43 -14.76
N ARG A 500 20.62 16.70 -15.84
CA ARG A 500 21.98 16.50 -16.37
C ARG A 500 22.85 17.78 -16.45
N PRO A 501 22.37 18.95 -16.90
CA PRO A 501 23.18 20.17 -16.94
C PRO A 501 23.56 20.74 -15.56
N PHE A 502 22.80 20.36 -14.52
CA PHE A 502 22.94 20.82 -13.14
C PHE A 502 23.59 19.77 -12.23
N ASP A 503 23.80 18.54 -12.74
CA ASP A 503 24.34 17.44 -11.98
C ASP A 503 25.85 17.64 -11.74
N PHE A 504 26.21 17.99 -10.51
CA PHE A 504 27.60 18.20 -10.10
C PHE A 504 28.38 16.88 -9.94
N THR A 505 27.70 15.72 -9.93
CA THR A 505 28.35 14.40 -9.78
C THR A 505 28.91 13.89 -11.11
N LEU A 506 28.40 14.40 -12.23
CA LEU A 506 28.97 14.16 -13.54
C LEU A 506 30.24 14.99 -13.66
N ALA A 507 31.41 14.33 -13.65
CA ALA A 507 32.69 15.00 -13.82
C ALA A 507 32.63 15.96 -15.02
N LYS A 508 32.92 17.25 -14.80
CA LYS A 508 33.22 18.17 -15.89
C LYS A 508 34.50 17.65 -16.54
N LYS A 509 34.36 16.99 -17.70
CA LYS A 509 35.50 16.71 -18.56
C LYS A 509 36.17 18.01 -18.99
#